data_AF-A0AAD6WZS4-F1
#
_entry.id   AF-A0AAD6WZS4-F1
#
_cell.length_a   1.000
_cell.length_b   1.000
_cell.length_c   1.000
_cell.angle_alpha   90.00
_cell.angle_beta   90.00
_cell.angle_gamma   90.00
#
_symmetry.space_group_name_H-M   'P 1'
#
loop_
_entity.id
_entity.type
_entity.pdbx_description
1 polymer ?
#
loop_
_entity_poly.entity_id
_entity_poly.type
_entity_poly.pdbx_seq_one_letter_code
_entity_poly.pdbx_strand_id
1 'polypeptide(L)'
;ARSKQYQKHLNVYTANANLPGRLLQQEYFVWFVSTSPHAGALEQLTVVVNQVKSTHMKPVLTFDAETERPCSFRLNVPDGPADNPQQAEEASHIGHQGNYFCRRCHVSGTSEEKESPKGYHSFYETGRPRSVEEICTAVLLQIKTATYGIASHVEALQTSMGTKDKIAQHWIDILIQKARDMHAAAPGRDLDEISDELLIWLSKGTLQQYNPLLDLPLFDPSQDTLVEIFHTILLGHAKYTWYDLHHNWAEVQQNIFTVWLQATDLNGLRVPPIRAVYMMQYRNGLIGKHFKTLIQTMIFHIYDIVTANQFALVRALGELGPMLWLPVIDDMDE
;
A
#
# COMPACT_ATOMS: atom_id res chain seq x y z
N ALA A 1 -12.64 7.67 25.73
CA ALA A 1 -13.75 7.75 24.75
C ALA A 1 -13.27 7.17 23.43
N ARG A 2 -13.79 6.01 22.99
CA ARG A 2 -13.61 5.56 21.61
C ARG A 2 -14.36 6.55 20.73
N SER A 3 -13.63 7.44 20.07
CA SER A 3 -14.26 8.36 19.12
C SER A 3 -14.93 7.51 18.03
N LYS A 4 -16.27 7.58 17.96
CA LYS A 4 -17.07 7.07 16.85
C LYS A 4 -17.00 8.02 15.64
N GLN A 5 -15.93 8.81 15.52
CA GLN A 5 -15.91 9.94 14.58
C GLN A 5 -15.68 9.49 13.14
N TYR A 6 -15.28 8.23 12.93
CA TYR A 6 -15.13 7.64 11.61
C TYR A 6 -15.81 6.27 11.58
N GLN A 7 -16.96 6.18 10.91
CA GLN A 7 -17.43 4.88 10.42
C GLN A 7 -16.48 4.50 9.29
N LYS A 8 -15.75 3.40 9.44
CA LYS A 8 -14.85 2.93 8.39
C LYS A 8 -15.72 2.46 7.22
N HIS A 9 -15.66 3.20 6.12
CA HIS A 9 -16.22 2.78 4.84
C HIS A 9 -15.06 2.47 3.91
N LEU A 10 -15.10 1.28 3.31
CA LEU A 10 -14.19 0.95 2.22
C LEU A 10 -14.88 1.31 0.92
N ASN A 11 -14.27 2.23 0.18
CA ASN A 11 -14.79 2.71 -1.09
C ASN A 11 -13.89 2.21 -2.22
N VAL A 12 -14.49 1.71 -3.29
CA VAL A 12 -13.81 1.35 -4.52
C VAL A 12 -14.16 2.38 -5.58
N TYR A 13 -13.14 2.97 -6.17
CA TYR A 13 -13.24 3.90 -7.29
C TYR A 13 -12.42 3.38 -8.46
N THR A 14 -12.77 3.81 -9.67
CA THR A 14 -12.00 3.53 -10.88
C THR A 14 -11.75 4.81 -11.63
N ALA A 15 -10.65 4.86 -12.37
CA ALA A 15 -10.33 5.95 -13.27
C ALA A 15 -9.67 5.37 -14.53
N ASN A 16 -9.81 6.06 -15.65
CA ASN A 16 -9.15 5.65 -16.88
C ASN A 16 -7.68 6.09 -16.86
N ALA A 17 -6.77 5.11 -16.73
CA ALA A 17 -5.32 5.34 -16.62
C ALA A 17 -4.73 6.12 -17.82
N ASN A 18 -5.39 6.10 -18.99
CA ASN A 18 -4.92 6.81 -20.18
C ASN A 18 -5.28 8.31 -20.18
N LEU A 19 -5.94 8.81 -19.14
CA LEU A 19 -6.24 10.24 -19.03
C LEU A 19 -5.00 11.03 -18.58
N PRO A 20 -4.77 12.23 -19.14
CA PRO A 20 -3.76 13.14 -18.64
C PRO A 20 -3.95 13.41 -17.13
N GLY A 21 -2.84 13.54 -16.38
CA GLY A 21 -2.90 13.74 -14.93
C GLY A 21 -3.79 14.90 -14.46
N ARG A 22 -3.89 15.97 -15.26
CA ARG A 22 -4.80 17.10 -14.98
C ARG A 22 -6.29 16.73 -14.98
N LEU A 23 -6.67 15.68 -15.72
CA LEU A 23 -8.04 15.17 -15.78
C LEU A 23 -8.26 14.15 -14.67
N LEU A 24 -7.29 13.27 -14.39
CA LEU A 24 -7.36 12.32 -13.28
C LEU A 24 -7.56 12.98 -11.92
N GLN A 25 -7.11 14.23 -11.75
CA GLN A 25 -7.29 15.01 -10.52
C GLN A 25 -8.68 15.67 -10.40
N GLN A 26 -9.54 15.58 -11.41
CA GLN A 26 -10.89 16.13 -11.36
C GLN A 26 -11.88 15.06 -10.96
N GLU A 27 -12.79 15.40 -10.03
CA GLU A 27 -13.82 14.49 -9.52
C GLU A 27 -14.65 13.83 -10.63
N TYR A 28 -14.88 14.54 -11.73
CA TYR A 28 -15.62 14.04 -12.89
C TYR A 28 -15.03 12.76 -13.49
N PHE A 29 -13.70 12.57 -13.44
CA PHE A 29 -13.03 11.41 -14.00
C PHE A 29 -12.76 10.29 -12.97
N VAL A 30 -13.26 10.44 -11.75
CA VAL A 30 -13.20 9.42 -10.69
C VAL A 30 -14.58 8.76 -10.55
N TRP A 31 -14.65 7.48 -10.94
CA TRP A 31 -15.91 6.76 -11.10
C TRP A 31 -16.13 5.88 -9.88
N PHE A 32 -17.23 6.12 -9.18
CA PHE A 32 -17.65 5.31 -8.04
C PHE A 32 -18.06 3.90 -8.49
N VAL A 33 -17.53 2.88 -7.83
CA VAL A 33 -17.90 1.47 -8.05
C VAL A 33 -18.73 0.94 -6.91
N SER A 34 -18.20 1.00 -5.68
CA SER A 34 -18.88 0.46 -4.51
C SER A 34 -18.44 1.13 -3.21
N THR A 35 -19.30 1.05 -2.21
CA THR A 35 -18.98 1.35 -0.82
C THR A 35 -19.61 0.29 0.06
N SER A 36 -18.90 -0.14 1.10
CA SER A 36 -19.48 -1.03 2.10
C SER A 36 -18.95 -0.75 3.50
N PRO A 37 -19.83 -0.74 4.51
CA PRO A 37 -19.42 -0.77 5.92
C PRO A 37 -19.18 -2.21 6.43
N HIS A 38 -19.50 -3.22 5.62
CA HIS A 38 -19.45 -4.64 6.01
C HIS A 38 -18.43 -5.44 5.21
N ALA A 39 -18.40 -5.22 3.88
CA ALA A 39 -17.53 -5.95 2.99
C ALA A 39 -16.11 -5.38 2.99
N GLY A 40 -15.11 -6.27 3.05
CA GLY A 40 -13.70 -5.95 2.89
C GLY A 40 -13.37 -5.43 1.49
N ALA A 41 -12.15 -4.92 1.31
CA ALA A 41 -11.70 -4.40 0.01
C ALA A 41 -11.67 -5.53 -1.03
N LEU A 42 -11.08 -6.67 -0.67
CA LEU A 42 -10.99 -7.85 -1.54
C LEU A 42 -12.35 -8.43 -1.92
N GLU A 43 -13.31 -8.43 -1.00
CA GLU A 43 -14.67 -8.90 -1.28
C GLU A 43 -15.35 -8.01 -2.33
N GLN A 44 -15.23 -6.68 -2.19
CA GLN A 44 -15.74 -5.73 -3.17
C GLN A 44 -15.03 -5.87 -4.53
N LEU A 45 -13.70 -6.05 -4.52
CA LEU A 45 -12.90 -6.19 -5.74
C LEU A 45 -13.14 -7.51 -6.48
N THR A 46 -13.65 -8.57 -5.82
CA THR A 46 -14.04 -9.82 -6.49
C THR A 46 -14.95 -9.58 -7.70
N VAL A 47 -15.93 -8.68 -7.57
CA VAL A 47 -16.87 -8.37 -8.66
C VAL A 47 -16.14 -7.68 -9.81
N VAL A 48 -15.24 -6.74 -9.51
CA VAL A 48 -14.44 -6.01 -10.49
C VAL A 48 -13.51 -6.97 -11.24
N VAL A 49 -12.81 -7.84 -10.52
CA VAL A 49 -11.93 -8.87 -11.09
C VAL A 49 -12.72 -9.76 -12.06
N ASN A 50 -13.89 -10.24 -11.66
CA ASN A 50 -14.74 -11.07 -12.52
C ASN A 50 -15.19 -10.33 -13.79
N GLN A 51 -15.54 -9.05 -13.70
CA GLN A 51 -15.88 -8.23 -14.86
C GLN A 51 -14.68 -8.08 -15.80
N VAL A 52 -13.50 -7.74 -15.27
CA VAL A 52 -12.27 -7.62 -16.06
C VAL A 52 -11.98 -8.94 -16.78
N LYS A 53 -11.93 -10.06 -16.05
CA LYS A 53 -11.71 -11.40 -16.62
C LYS A 53 -12.73 -11.75 -17.70
N SER A 54 -13.99 -11.37 -17.53
CA SER A 54 -15.03 -11.61 -18.54
C SER A 54 -14.72 -10.91 -19.87
N THR A 55 -14.14 -9.71 -19.83
CA THR A 55 -13.72 -9.00 -21.05
C THR A 55 -12.53 -9.65 -21.75
N HIS A 56 -11.64 -10.33 -21.00
CA HIS A 56 -10.54 -11.09 -21.59
C HIS A 56 -11.02 -12.36 -22.29
N MET A 57 -12.08 -12.99 -21.78
CA MET A 57 -12.71 -14.17 -22.41
C MET A 57 -13.60 -13.78 -23.58
N LYS A 58 -14.33 -12.67 -23.46
CA LYS A 58 -15.23 -12.13 -24.47
C LYS A 58 -15.06 -10.61 -24.55
N PRO A 59 -14.20 -10.12 -25.46
CA PRO A 59 -13.98 -8.69 -25.65
C PRO A 59 -15.28 -7.91 -25.84
N VAL A 60 -15.33 -6.71 -25.28
CA VAL A 60 -16.51 -5.83 -25.37
C VAL A 60 -16.54 -5.23 -26.77
N LEU A 61 -17.59 -5.55 -27.52
CA LEU A 61 -17.81 -4.99 -28.86
C LEU A 61 -18.23 -3.52 -28.73
N THR A 62 -17.58 -2.64 -29.49
CA THR A 62 -17.89 -1.22 -29.54
C THR A 62 -17.59 -0.66 -30.93
N PHE A 63 -17.80 0.64 -31.12
CA PHE A 63 -17.47 1.36 -32.33
C PHE A 63 -16.40 2.40 -32.03
N ASP A 64 -15.32 2.38 -32.80
CA ASP A 64 -14.28 3.40 -32.76
C ASP A 64 -14.71 4.57 -33.64
N ALA A 65 -14.98 5.72 -33.01
CA ALA A 65 -15.44 6.92 -33.70
C ALA A 65 -14.34 7.60 -34.53
N GLU A 66 -13.06 7.37 -34.22
CA GLU A 66 -11.95 7.93 -34.98
C GLU A 66 -11.70 7.15 -36.28
N THR A 67 -11.74 5.82 -36.20
CA THR A 67 -11.51 4.95 -37.37
C THR A 67 -12.78 4.55 -38.11
N GLU A 68 -13.95 4.92 -37.58
CA GLU A 68 -15.29 4.58 -38.08
C GLU A 68 -15.50 3.07 -38.28
N ARG A 69 -14.93 2.23 -37.42
CA ARG A 69 -14.98 0.77 -37.54
C ARG A 69 -15.50 0.10 -36.28
N PRO A 70 -16.21 -1.03 -36.42
CA PRO A 70 -16.44 -1.93 -35.30
C PRO A 70 -15.08 -2.36 -34.72
N CYS A 71 -14.94 -2.24 -33.41
CA CYS A 71 -13.76 -2.69 -32.70
C CYS A 71 -14.18 -3.44 -31.43
N SER A 72 -13.19 -3.94 -30.70
CA SER A 72 -13.44 -4.56 -29.40
C SER A 72 -12.33 -4.20 -28.44
N PHE A 73 -12.67 -4.06 -27.16
CA PHE A 73 -11.70 -3.77 -26.12
C PHE A 73 -11.77 -4.78 -24.97
N ARG A 74 -10.65 -4.86 -24.26
CA ARG A 74 -10.51 -5.60 -23.01
C ARG A 74 -10.14 -4.60 -21.93
N LEU A 75 -10.65 -4.82 -20.73
CA LEU A 75 -10.26 -4.02 -19.58
C LEU A 75 -8.92 -4.54 -19.06
N ASN A 76 -8.01 -3.61 -18.77
CA ASN A 76 -6.78 -3.89 -18.05
C ASN A 76 -6.74 -2.98 -16.82
N VAL A 77 -6.14 -3.49 -15.74
CA VAL A 77 -5.93 -2.73 -14.50
C VAL A 77 -4.43 -2.54 -14.35
N PRO A 78 -3.85 -1.46 -14.90
CA PRO A 78 -2.40 -1.26 -14.88
C PRO A 78 -1.88 -0.93 -13.48
N ASP A 79 -2.70 -0.34 -12.63
CA ASP A 79 -2.30 0.12 -11.29
C ASP A 79 -3.42 -0.08 -10.27
N GLY A 80 -3.04 -0.44 -9.04
CA GLY A 80 -3.90 -0.53 -7.85
C GLY A 80 -3.55 0.55 -6.81
N PRO A 81 -3.93 1.83 -7.02
CA PRO A 81 -3.68 2.88 -6.04
C PRO A 81 -4.60 2.71 -4.83
N ALA A 82 -4.01 2.56 -3.65
CA ALA A 82 -4.72 2.54 -2.38
C ALA A 82 -3.82 3.05 -1.25
N ASP A 83 -4.36 3.17 -0.03
CA ASP A 83 -3.53 3.45 1.14
C ASP A 83 -2.62 2.27 1.49
N ASN A 84 -1.54 2.52 2.23
CA ASN A 84 -0.56 1.48 2.57
C ASN A 84 -1.18 0.23 3.25
N PRO A 85 -2.13 0.35 4.21
CA PRO A 85 -2.82 -0.81 4.77
C PRO A 85 -3.61 -1.63 3.74
N GLN A 86 -4.36 -0.97 2.86
CA GLN A 86 -5.12 -1.65 1.81
C GLN A 86 -4.19 -2.30 0.78
N GLN A 87 -3.12 -1.65 0.37
CA GLN A 87 -2.15 -2.25 -0.57
C GLN A 87 -1.44 -3.47 0.01
N ALA A 88 -1.19 -3.50 1.31
CA ALA A 88 -0.67 -4.70 1.96
C ALA A 88 -1.70 -5.85 1.91
N GLU A 89 -2.99 -5.56 2.09
CA GLU A 89 -4.07 -6.54 1.96
C GLU A 89 -4.24 -7.01 0.50
N GLU A 90 -4.20 -6.09 -0.47
CA GLU A 90 -4.28 -6.37 -1.91
C GLU A 90 -3.11 -7.21 -2.41
N ALA A 91 -1.93 -7.11 -1.79
CA ALA A 91 -0.76 -7.94 -2.07
C ALA A 91 -0.68 -9.22 -1.23
N SER A 92 -1.71 -9.54 -0.43
CA SER A 92 -1.71 -10.67 0.51
C SER A 92 -0.48 -10.67 1.43
N HIS A 93 0.04 -9.50 1.78
CA HIS A 93 1.26 -9.29 2.57
C HIS A 93 0.96 -9.33 4.07
N ILE A 94 1.88 -9.88 4.86
CA ILE A 94 1.74 -10.05 6.31
C ILE A 94 1.63 -8.72 7.10
N GLY A 95 2.07 -7.62 6.50
CA GLY A 95 2.05 -6.28 7.07
C GLY A 95 3.37 -5.88 7.74
N HIS A 96 3.43 -4.63 8.21
CA HIS A 96 4.67 -4.00 8.70
C HIS A 96 5.27 -4.63 9.96
N GLN A 97 4.48 -5.40 10.72
CA GLN A 97 4.94 -6.10 11.93
C GLN A 97 5.60 -7.46 11.60
N GLY A 98 5.53 -7.91 10.35
CA GLY A 98 6.22 -9.12 9.93
C GLY A 98 7.73 -8.94 9.82
N ASN A 99 8.46 -10.06 9.84
CA ASN A 99 9.89 -10.06 9.54
C ASN A 99 10.14 -9.60 8.10
N TYR A 100 9.23 -9.92 7.18
CA TYR A 100 9.14 -9.30 5.85
C TYR A 100 8.15 -8.15 5.92
N PHE A 101 8.66 -6.92 5.82
CA PHE A 101 7.88 -5.70 6.03
C PHE A 101 7.65 -4.90 4.73
N CYS A 102 8.23 -5.33 3.61
CA CYS A 102 7.97 -4.75 2.29
C CYS A 102 7.07 -5.67 1.46
N ARG A 103 5.96 -5.11 0.96
CA ARG A 103 5.06 -5.84 0.06
C ARG A 103 5.63 -6.05 -1.34
N ARG A 104 6.63 -5.25 -1.76
CA ARG A 104 7.18 -5.30 -3.14
C ARG A 104 8.37 -6.23 -3.29
N CYS A 105 9.12 -6.46 -2.21
CA CYS A 105 10.37 -7.23 -2.25
C CYS A 105 10.56 -8.11 -1.01
N HIS A 106 11.65 -8.87 -1.01
CA HIS A 106 12.02 -9.81 0.06
C HIS A 106 12.88 -9.22 1.16
N VAL A 107 12.96 -7.88 1.27
CA VAL A 107 13.66 -7.26 2.40
C VAL A 107 13.02 -7.73 3.72
N SER A 108 13.88 -8.19 4.62
CA SER A 108 13.45 -8.80 5.86
C SER A 108 14.48 -8.61 6.97
N GLY A 109 14.07 -8.97 8.18
CA GLY A 109 14.95 -9.08 9.34
C GLY A 109 14.13 -9.15 10.62
N THR A 110 14.72 -9.68 11.68
CA THR A 110 14.22 -9.49 13.04
C THR A 110 14.42 -8.03 13.48
N SER A 111 13.76 -7.59 14.54
CA SER A 111 13.97 -6.23 15.07
C SER A 111 15.45 -5.94 15.36
N GLU A 112 16.17 -6.91 15.94
CA GLU A 112 17.60 -6.82 16.25
C GLU A 112 18.46 -6.68 14.98
N GLU A 113 18.15 -7.45 13.94
CA GLU A 113 18.87 -7.36 12.66
C GLU A 113 18.65 -6.00 12.00
N LYS A 114 17.41 -5.48 12.00
CA LYS A 114 17.06 -4.19 11.40
C LYS A 114 17.77 -3.02 12.09
N GLU A 115 18.01 -3.11 13.39
CA GLU A 115 18.72 -2.09 14.18
C GLU A 115 20.25 -2.20 14.07
N SER A 116 20.77 -3.31 13.54
CA SER A 116 22.21 -3.45 13.29
C SER A 116 22.65 -2.55 12.13
N PRO A 117 23.90 -2.04 12.12
CA PRO A 117 24.41 -1.25 10.99
C PRO A 117 24.29 -1.98 9.65
N LYS A 118 24.58 -3.29 9.64
CA LYS A 118 24.48 -4.12 8.42
C LYS A 118 23.03 -4.23 7.93
N GLY A 119 22.09 -4.48 8.83
CA GLY A 119 20.67 -4.56 8.46
C GLY A 119 20.13 -3.22 7.97
N TYR A 120 20.46 -2.14 8.65
CA TYR A 120 20.08 -0.79 8.23
C TYR A 120 20.62 -0.45 6.83
N HIS A 121 21.90 -0.74 6.57
CA HIS A 121 22.50 -0.51 5.25
C HIS A 121 21.85 -1.35 4.14
N SER A 122 21.39 -2.57 4.44
CA SER A 122 20.72 -3.42 3.46
C SER A 122 19.40 -2.83 2.93
N PHE A 123 18.78 -1.88 3.64
CA PHE A 123 17.54 -1.24 3.18
C PHE A 123 17.76 -0.24 2.06
N TYR A 124 19.02 0.12 1.79
CA TYR A 124 19.42 0.99 0.68
C TYR A 124 19.81 0.19 -0.56
N GLU A 125 19.71 -1.14 -0.51
CA GLU A 125 19.92 -2.04 -1.64
C GLU A 125 18.59 -2.49 -2.23
N THR A 126 18.58 -2.74 -3.55
CA THR A 126 17.39 -3.24 -4.24
C THR A 126 17.12 -4.69 -3.85
N GLY A 127 16.05 -4.93 -3.10
CA GLY A 127 15.61 -6.28 -2.74
C GLY A 127 15.06 -7.07 -3.94
N ARG A 128 15.09 -8.41 -3.86
CA ARG A 128 14.45 -9.28 -4.86
C ARG A 128 12.95 -8.98 -4.91
N PRO A 129 12.37 -8.68 -6.09
CA PRO A 129 10.94 -8.45 -6.20
C PRO A 129 10.15 -9.71 -5.81
N ARG A 130 8.97 -9.50 -5.24
CA ARG A 130 7.93 -10.52 -5.08
C ARG A 130 7.18 -10.67 -6.40
N SER A 131 6.48 -11.78 -6.59
CA SER A 131 5.59 -11.95 -7.72
C SER A 131 4.25 -12.56 -7.32
N VAL A 132 3.24 -12.36 -8.15
CA VAL A 132 1.92 -12.97 -8.00
C VAL A 132 2.00 -14.50 -7.92
N GLU A 133 2.86 -15.14 -8.72
CA GLU A 133 3.04 -16.60 -8.72
C GLU A 133 3.61 -17.12 -7.40
N GLU A 134 4.59 -16.39 -6.84
CA GLU A 134 5.16 -16.69 -5.53
C GLU A 134 4.11 -16.56 -4.43
N ILE A 135 3.33 -15.48 -4.47
CA ILE A 135 2.26 -15.23 -3.48
C ILE A 135 1.18 -16.31 -3.57
N CYS A 136 0.71 -16.65 -4.78
CA CYS A 136 -0.23 -17.74 -5.01
C CYS A 136 0.28 -19.06 -4.42
N THR A 137 1.53 -19.41 -4.72
CA THR A 137 2.15 -20.65 -4.23
C THR A 137 2.20 -20.67 -2.70
N ALA A 138 2.58 -19.56 -2.07
CA ALA A 138 2.62 -19.42 -0.62
C ALA A 138 1.23 -19.58 0.01
N VAL A 139 0.20 -18.96 -0.57
CA VAL A 139 -1.18 -19.04 -0.05
C VAL A 139 -1.74 -20.46 -0.21
N LEU A 140 -1.56 -21.10 -1.36
CA LEU A 140 -2.01 -22.48 -1.59
C LEU A 140 -1.31 -23.47 -0.65
N LEU A 141 -0.01 -23.27 -0.38
CA LEU A 141 0.72 -24.07 0.61
C LEU A 141 0.14 -23.89 2.02
N GLN A 142 -0.23 -22.66 2.40
CA GLN A 142 -0.88 -22.40 3.70
C GLN A 142 -2.26 -23.07 3.79
N ILE A 143 -3.08 -23.00 2.74
CA ILE A 143 -4.38 -23.68 2.67
C ILE A 143 -4.21 -25.19 2.80
N LYS A 144 -3.26 -25.79 2.05
CA LYS A 144 -2.94 -27.21 2.18
C LYS A 144 -2.44 -27.56 3.58
N THR A 145 -1.61 -26.72 4.19
CA THR A 145 -1.10 -26.99 5.55
C THR A 145 -2.21 -26.92 6.61
N ALA A 146 -3.21 -26.08 6.40
CA ALA A 146 -4.35 -25.93 7.30
C ALA A 146 -5.19 -27.22 7.43
N THR A 147 -5.20 -28.07 6.40
CA THR A 147 -5.97 -29.33 6.40
C THR A 147 -5.43 -30.39 7.36
N TYR A 148 -4.23 -30.18 7.92
CA TYR A 148 -3.66 -31.04 8.96
C TYR A 148 -4.00 -30.58 10.39
N GLY A 149 -4.76 -29.48 10.56
CA GLY A 149 -5.29 -29.05 11.86
C GLY A 149 -4.29 -28.38 12.82
N ILE A 150 -3.06 -28.10 12.38
CA ILE A 150 -1.99 -27.50 13.21
C ILE A 150 -1.79 -26.03 12.85
N ALA A 151 -2.42 -25.13 13.62
CA ALA A 151 -2.38 -23.69 13.39
C ALA A 151 -0.95 -23.11 13.38
N SER A 152 -0.08 -23.58 14.28
CA SER A 152 1.31 -23.09 14.39
C SER A 152 2.14 -23.37 13.13
N HIS A 153 1.84 -24.43 12.38
CA HIS A 153 2.51 -24.71 11.10
C HIS A 153 2.15 -23.64 10.05
N VAL A 154 0.88 -23.23 10.02
CA VAL A 154 0.42 -22.15 9.11
C VAL A 154 1.03 -20.81 9.52
N GLU A 155 1.07 -20.49 10.82
CA GLU A 155 1.68 -19.25 11.33
C GLU A 155 3.18 -19.17 11.01
N ALA A 156 3.90 -20.29 11.12
CA ALA A 156 5.30 -20.39 10.75
C ALA A 156 5.51 -20.15 9.24
N LEU A 157 4.63 -20.69 8.40
CA LEU A 157 4.62 -20.45 6.95
C LEU A 157 4.33 -18.97 6.62
N GLN A 158 3.33 -18.36 7.26
CA GLN A 158 3.02 -16.94 7.07
C GLN A 158 4.22 -16.05 7.42
N THR A 159 4.87 -16.34 8.56
CA THR A 159 6.02 -15.57 9.05
C THR A 159 7.24 -15.71 8.14
N SER A 160 7.56 -16.93 7.71
CA SER A 160 8.73 -17.21 6.88
C SER A 160 8.61 -16.74 5.44
N MET A 161 7.39 -16.67 4.89
CA MET A 161 7.16 -16.19 3.52
C MET A 161 6.76 -14.71 3.45
N GLY A 162 6.31 -14.13 4.57
CA GLY A 162 5.79 -12.76 4.60
C GLY A 162 4.42 -12.60 3.94
N THR A 163 3.68 -13.71 3.77
CA THR A 163 2.42 -13.75 3.04
C THR A 163 1.30 -14.14 3.99
N LYS A 164 0.26 -13.32 4.08
CA LYS A 164 -0.95 -13.58 4.87
C LYS A 164 -2.17 -13.01 4.14
N ASP A 165 -2.90 -13.90 3.49
CA ASP A 165 -4.07 -13.57 2.69
C ASP A 165 -5.34 -13.56 3.53
N LYS A 166 -6.12 -12.48 3.48
CA LYS A 166 -7.32 -12.34 4.32
C LYS A 166 -8.47 -13.27 3.92
N ILE A 167 -8.65 -13.52 2.62
CA ILE A 167 -9.70 -14.42 2.13
C ILE A 167 -9.31 -15.86 2.47
N ALA A 168 -8.06 -16.24 2.24
CA ALA A 168 -7.55 -17.57 2.58
C ALA A 168 -7.56 -17.79 4.09
N GLN A 169 -7.26 -16.77 4.91
CA GLN A 169 -7.28 -16.90 6.37
C GLN A 169 -8.65 -17.37 6.88
N HIS A 170 -9.75 -16.83 6.32
CA HIS A 170 -11.10 -17.27 6.67
C HIS A 170 -11.28 -18.79 6.45
N TRP A 171 -10.83 -19.30 5.31
CA TRP A 171 -10.92 -20.72 4.98
C TRP A 171 -9.94 -21.58 5.78
N ILE A 172 -8.72 -21.09 6.01
CA ILE A 172 -7.69 -21.72 6.85
C ILE A 172 -8.25 -22.01 8.24
N ASP A 173 -8.91 -21.03 8.86
CA ASP A 173 -9.48 -21.20 10.21
C ASP A 173 -10.55 -22.30 10.23
N ILE A 174 -11.40 -22.35 9.20
CA ILE A 174 -12.43 -23.39 9.04
C ILE A 174 -11.79 -24.77 8.80
N LEU A 175 -10.79 -24.85 7.92
CA LEU A 175 -10.09 -26.10 7.58
C LEU A 175 -9.39 -26.68 8.80
N ILE A 176 -8.71 -25.85 9.60
CA ILE A 176 -8.04 -26.28 10.82
C ILE A 176 -9.05 -26.94 11.77
N GLN A 177 -10.22 -26.30 11.97
CA GLN A 177 -11.24 -26.86 12.86
C GLN A 177 -11.81 -28.17 12.31
N LYS A 178 -12.13 -28.22 11.02
CA LYS A 178 -12.65 -29.44 10.37
C LYS A 178 -11.66 -30.60 10.43
N ALA A 179 -10.37 -30.33 10.20
CA ALA A 179 -9.32 -31.33 10.31
C ALA A 179 -9.27 -31.92 11.72
N ARG A 180 -9.28 -31.07 12.76
CA ARG A 180 -9.31 -31.51 14.16
C ARG A 180 -10.53 -32.37 14.47
N ASP A 181 -11.70 -31.99 13.98
CA ASP A 181 -12.94 -32.76 14.19
C ASP A 181 -12.87 -34.13 13.51
N MET A 182 -12.32 -34.21 12.29
CA MET A 182 -12.14 -35.48 11.57
C MET A 182 -11.10 -36.38 12.23
N HIS A 183 -9.99 -35.83 12.72
CA HIS A 183 -9.00 -36.58 13.49
C HIS A 183 -9.57 -37.09 14.80
N ALA A 184 -10.37 -36.28 15.50
CA ALA A 184 -11.03 -36.71 16.74
C ALA A 184 -12.06 -37.83 16.49
N ALA A 185 -12.80 -37.76 15.38
CA ALA A 185 -13.78 -38.77 15.01
C ALA A 185 -13.13 -40.09 14.54
N ALA A 186 -11.96 -40.03 13.91
CA ALA A 186 -11.23 -41.20 13.40
C ALA A 186 -9.70 -41.07 13.60
N PRO A 187 -9.17 -41.30 14.82
CA PRO A 187 -7.76 -41.07 15.14
C PRO A 187 -6.74 -41.92 14.37
N GLY A 188 -7.17 -43.04 13.78
CA GLY A 188 -6.31 -43.93 12.99
C GLY A 188 -6.41 -43.72 11.48
N ARG A 189 -7.19 -42.74 11.02
CA ARG A 189 -7.33 -42.44 9.59
C ARG A 189 -6.08 -41.72 9.09
N ASP A 190 -5.71 -42.01 7.85
CA ASP A 190 -4.58 -41.36 7.21
C ASP A 190 -4.80 -39.84 7.09
N LEU A 191 -3.75 -39.08 7.37
CA LEU A 191 -3.81 -37.61 7.40
C LEU A 191 -3.93 -37.03 5.98
N ASP A 192 -3.28 -37.66 5.00
CA ASP A 192 -3.31 -37.21 3.62
C ASP A 192 -4.69 -37.46 2.99
N GLU A 193 -5.34 -38.59 3.30
CA GLU A 193 -6.74 -38.82 2.93
C GLU A 193 -7.70 -37.75 3.48
N ILE A 194 -7.53 -37.35 4.74
CA ILE A 194 -8.34 -36.27 5.35
C ILE A 194 -8.06 -34.94 4.65
N SER A 195 -6.78 -34.67 4.36
CA SER A 195 -6.37 -33.47 3.65
C SER A 195 -7.04 -33.38 2.27
N ASP A 196 -7.00 -34.45 1.48
CA ASP A 196 -7.60 -34.49 0.15
C ASP A 196 -9.13 -34.30 0.21
N GLU A 197 -9.81 -34.92 1.17
CA GLU A 197 -11.25 -34.74 1.38
C GLU A 197 -11.59 -33.26 1.69
N LEU A 198 -10.79 -32.60 2.54
CA LEU A 198 -10.99 -31.20 2.90
C LEU A 198 -10.71 -30.24 1.73
N LEU A 199 -9.71 -30.51 0.90
CA LEU A 199 -9.44 -29.73 -0.31
C LEU A 199 -10.57 -29.89 -1.35
N ILE A 200 -11.09 -31.12 -1.52
CA ILE A 200 -12.27 -31.38 -2.36
C ILE A 200 -13.50 -30.66 -1.79
N TRP A 201 -13.69 -30.67 -0.48
CA TRP A 201 -14.77 -29.94 0.17
C TRP A 201 -14.67 -28.43 -0.09
N LEU A 202 -13.48 -27.84 0.07
CA LEU A 202 -13.24 -26.42 -0.15
C LEU A 202 -13.54 -26.02 -1.60
N SER A 203 -12.99 -26.76 -2.58
CA SER A 203 -13.18 -26.51 -4.01
C SER A 203 -14.64 -26.64 -4.47
N LYS A 204 -15.44 -27.49 -3.80
CA LYS A 204 -16.90 -27.56 -4.03
C LYS A 204 -17.66 -26.42 -3.37
N GLY A 205 -17.13 -25.89 -2.26
CA GLY A 205 -17.79 -24.86 -1.45
C GLY A 205 -17.57 -23.44 -1.96
N THR A 206 -16.42 -23.15 -2.59
CA THR A 206 -16.10 -21.81 -3.09
C THR A 206 -15.20 -21.85 -4.32
N LEU A 207 -15.41 -20.89 -5.22
CA LEU A 207 -14.52 -20.59 -6.33
C LEU A 207 -13.45 -19.54 -5.96
N GLN A 208 -13.62 -18.83 -4.83
CA GLN A 208 -12.69 -17.79 -4.36
C GLN A 208 -12.08 -18.21 -3.02
N GLN A 209 -10.96 -18.93 -3.10
CA GLN A 209 -10.27 -19.50 -1.93
C GLN A 209 -9.24 -18.53 -1.32
N TYR A 210 -8.81 -17.54 -2.09
CA TYR A 210 -7.80 -16.55 -1.73
C TYR A 210 -8.12 -15.21 -2.39
N ASN A 211 -7.27 -14.19 -2.21
CA ASN A 211 -7.42 -12.86 -2.80
C ASN A 211 -7.67 -12.90 -4.33
N PRO A 212 -8.80 -12.33 -4.82
CA PRO A 212 -9.16 -12.37 -6.24
C PRO A 212 -8.17 -11.62 -7.14
N LEU A 213 -7.42 -10.65 -6.62
CA LEU A 213 -6.43 -9.91 -7.40
C LEU A 213 -5.29 -10.80 -7.88
N LEU A 214 -5.04 -11.91 -7.21
CA LEU A 214 -4.02 -12.88 -7.64
C LEU A 214 -4.41 -13.64 -8.92
N ASP A 215 -5.70 -13.62 -9.28
CA ASP A 215 -6.21 -14.21 -10.52
C ASP A 215 -6.49 -13.16 -11.61
N LEU A 216 -6.12 -11.89 -11.38
CA LEU A 216 -6.37 -10.80 -12.31
C LEU A 216 -5.32 -10.80 -13.44
N PRO A 217 -5.72 -10.88 -14.72
CA PRO A 217 -4.77 -10.92 -15.82
C PRO A 217 -3.95 -9.63 -15.90
N LEU A 218 -2.64 -9.76 -16.08
CA LEU A 218 -1.70 -8.66 -16.29
C LEU A 218 -1.61 -7.67 -15.10
N PHE A 219 -1.90 -8.14 -13.89
CA PHE A 219 -1.79 -7.37 -12.67
C PHE A 219 -1.07 -8.19 -11.59
N ASP A 220 -0.01 -7.63 -11.03
CA ASP A 220 0.71 -8.17 -9.89
C ASP A 220 0.56 -7.20 -8.71
N PRO A 221 -0.23 -7.51 -7.67
CA PRO A 221 -0.45 -6.57 -6.57
C PRO A 221 0.82 -6.25 -5.76
N SER A 222 1.88 -7.06 -5.89
CA SER A 222 3.18 -6.77 -5.27
C SER A 222 4.00 -5.74 -6.08
N GLN A 223 3.76 -5.60 -7.37
CA GLN A 223 4.53 -4.71 -8.26
C GLN A 223 3.73 -3.50 -8.74
N ASP A 224 2.44 -3.68 -9.01
CA ASP A 224 1.53 -2.72 -9.65
C ASP A 224 0.71 -1.92 -8.61
N THR A 225 1.19 -1.86 -7.36
CA THR A 225 0.66 -0.97 -6.32
C THR A 225 1.57 0.24 -6.14
N LEU A 226 1.07 1.42 -6.53
CA LEU A 226 1.81 2.69 -6.42
C LEU A 226 2.18 3.00 -4.97
N VAL A 227 3.32 3.68 -4.74
CA VAL A 227 3.69 4.10 -3.38
C VAL A 227 2.85 5.32 -2.98
N GLU A 228 2.08 5.18 -1.91
CA GLU A 228 1.24 6.26 -1.43
C GLU A 228 2.10 7.35 -0.75
N ILE A 229 2.11 8.54 -1.36
CA ILE A 229 2.97 9.67 -0.98
C ILE A 229 2.61 10.21 0.41
N PHE A 230 1.33 10.19 0.79
CA PHE A 230 0.89 10.88 1.99
C PHE A 230 1.36 10.19 3.28
N HIS A 231 1.24 8.87 3.46
CA HIS A 231 1.80 8.18 4.61
C HIS A 231 3.31 7.93 4.49
N THR A 232 3.81 7.64 3.28
CA THR A 232 5.23 7.27 3.10
C THR A 232 6.15 8.49 3.17
N ILE A 233 5.81 9.57 2.46
CA ILE A 233 6.65 10.76 2.35
C ILE A 233 6.21 11.83 3.34
N LEU A 234 4.93 12.25 3.31
CA LEU A 234 4.49 13.41 4.08
C LEU A 234 4.40 13.11 5.59
N LEU A 235 3.70 12.04 5.97
CA LEU A 235 3.59 11.60 7.37
C LEU A 235 4.72 10.68 7.82
N GLY A 236 5.54 10.22 6.88
CA GLY A 236 6.78 9.49 7.12
C GLY A 236 7.97 10.45 7.13
N HIS A 237 8.78 10.42 6.07
CA HIS A 237 10.04 11.17 5.99
C HIS A 237 9.93 12.64 6.40
N ALA A 238 9.00 13.41 5.84
CA ALA A 238 8.90 14.84 6.11
C ALA A 238 8.46 15.15 7.54
N LYS A 239 7.55 14.36 8.11
CA LYS A 239 7.15 14.49 9.52
C LYS A 239 8.31 14.22 10.47
N TYR A 240 9.08 13.16 10.22
CA TYR A 240 10.19 12.81 11.11
C TYR A 240 11.39 13.74 10.94
N THR A 241 11.68 14.22 9.72
CA THR A 241 12.64 15.31 9.51
C THR A 241 12.18 16.57 10.24
N TRP A 242 10.91 16.97 10.10
CA TRP A 242 10.38 18.14 10.83
C TRP A 242 10.53 17.98 12.35
N TYR A 243 10.16 16.82 12.88
CA TYR A 243 10.34 16.51 14.30
C TYR A 243 11.81 16.62 14.73
N ASP A 244 12.72 16.03 13.96
CA ASP A 244 14.17 16.10 14.20
C ASP A 244 14.69 17.54 14.28
N LEU A 245 14.11 18.47 13.51
CA LEU A 245 14.46 19.88 13.62
C LEU A 245 13.89 20.50 14.90
N HIS A 246 12.57 20.52 15.04
CA HIS A 246 11.93 21.39 16.02
C HIS A 246 11.99 20.86 17.46
N HIS A 247 12.27 19.57 17.68
CA HIS A 247 12.26 19.01 19.05
C HIS A 247 13.34 19.61 19.95
N ASN A 248 14.45 20.08 19.37
CA ASN A 248 15.55 20.74 20.09
C ASN A 248 15.54 22.27 19.99
N TRP A 249 14.57 22.86 19.28
CA TRP A 249 14.55 24.32 19.11
C TRP A 249 14.12 25.03 20.38
N ALA A 250 14.95 25.98 20.83
CA ALA A 250 14.57 26.98 21.82
C ALA A 250 13.51 27.94 21.26
N GLU A 251 12.83 28.68 22.13
CA GLU A 251 11.79 29.63 21.75
C GLU A 251 12.29 30.67 20.72
N VAL A 252 13.54 31.12 20.87
CA VAL A 252 14.18 32.05 19.92
C VAL A 252 14.26 31.44 18.51
N GLN A 253 14.70 30.20 18.38
CA GLN A 253 14.79 29.51 17.07
C GLN A 253 13.40 29.28 16.48
N GLN A 254 12.42 28.89 17.29
CA GLN A 254 11.02 28.73 16.87
C GLN A 254 10.44 30.05 16.32
N ASN A 255 10.70 31.17 17.00
CA ASN A 255 10.24 32.49 16.58
C ASN A 255 10.92 32.95 15.28
N ILE A 256 12.24 32.75 15.17
CA ILE A 256 13.00 33.06 13.95
C ILE A 256 12.45 32.28 12.76
N PHE A 257 12.33 30.95 12.89
CA PHE A 257 11.75 30.10 11.83
C PHE A 257 10.34 30.54 11.45
N THR A 258 9.51 30.88 12.43
CA THR A 258 8.13 31.32 12.19
C THR A 258 8.07 32.59 11.36
N VAL A 259 8.91 33.58 11.67
CA VAL A 259 8.97 34.84 10.91
C VAL A 259 9.46 34.59 9.49
N TRP A 260 10.53 33.81 9.33
CA TRP A 260 11.10 33.49 8.01
C TRP A 260 10.13 32.69 7.14
N LEU A 261 9.48 31.67 7.69
CA LEU A 261 8.47 30.88 6.99
C LEU A 261 7.23 31.71 6.62
N GLN A 262 6.86 32.70 7.44
CA GLN A 262 5.75 33.60 7.10
C GLN A 262 6.09 34.56 5.95
N ALA A 263 7.38 34.86 5.77
CA ALA A 263 7.90 35.75 4.75
C ALA A 263 8.16 35.05 3.40
N THR A 264 7.88 33.75 3.27
CA THR A 264 8.03 33.02 2.00
C THR A 264 7.18 33.67 0.90
N ASP A 265 7.81 33.99 -0.23
CA ASP A 265 7.08 34.34 -1.44
C ASP A 265 6.40 33.09 -2.02
N LEU A 266 5.08 33.15 -2.19
CA LEU A 266 4.27 32.05 -2.69
C LEU A 266 4.09 32.09 -4.21
N ASN A 267 4.65 33.08 -4.90
CA ASN A 267 4.63 33.15 -6.35
C ASN A 267 5.21 31.85 -6.96
N GLY A 268 4.40 31.18 -7.79
CA GLY A 268 4.78 29.91 -8.42
C GLY A 268 4.52 28.66 -7.59
N LEU A 269 4.21 28.77 -6.29
CA LEU A 269 3.90 27.62 -5.44
C LEU A 269 2.40 27.32 -5.42
N ARG A 270 2.03 26.06 -5.72
CA ARG A 270 0.64 25.57 -5.60
C ARG A 270 0.34 25.13 -4.16
N VAL A 271 0.45 26.04 -3.20
CA VAL A 271 0.21 25.80 -1.76
C VAL A 271 -0.78 26.82 -1.19
N PRO A 272 -1.56 26.48 -0.14
CA PRO A 272 -2.39 27.46 0.53
C PRO A 272 -1.54 28.53 1.25
N PRO A 273 -2.12 29.69 1.62
CA PRO A 273 -1.42 30.70 2.40
C PRO A 273 -0.79 30.10 3.66
N ILE A 274 0.49 30.40 3.86
CA ILE A 274 1.25 29.90 5.00
C ILE A 274 0.77 30.61 6.27
N ARG A 275 0.37 29.81 7.26
CA ARG A 275 0.03 30.27 8.62
C ARG A 275 1.15 29.82 9.56
N ALA A 276 2.31 30.46 9.49
CA ALA A 276 3.52 29.97 10.14
C ALA A 276 3.35 29.89 11.68
N VAL A 277 2.69 30.88 12.29
CA VAL A 277 2.39 30.89 13.72
C VAL A 277 1.57 29.66 14.12
N TYR A 278 0.54 29.34 13.35
CA TYR A 278 -0.26 28.13 13.57
C TYR A 278 0.59 26.87 13.41
N MET A 279 1.39 26.79 12.34
CA MET A 279 2.24 25.62 12.10
C MET A 279 3.25 25.40 13.23
N MET A 280 3.84 26.46 13.79
CA MET A 280 4.75 26.37 14.93
C MET A 280 4.02 26.03 16.24
N GLN A 281 2.87 26.66 16.49
CA GLN A 281 2.03 26.38 17.65
C GLN A 281 1.59 24.90 17.69
N TYR A 282 1.21 24.35 16.54
CA TYR A 282 0.76 22.96 16.38
C TYR A 282 1.82 22.07 15.71
N ARG A 283 3.12 22.34 15.95
CA ARG A 283 4.25 21.64 15.32
C ARG A 283 4.19 20.11 15.40
N ASN A 284 3.61 19.55 16.46
CA ASN A 284 3.44 18.09 16.63
C ASN A 284 2.21 17.50 15.92
N GLY A 285 1.28 18.34 15.48
CA GLY A 285 -0.04 17.96 14.95
C GLY A 285 -0.27 18.41 13.51
N LEU A 286 0.79 18.60 12.74
CA LEU A 286 0.69 18.98 11.33
C LEU A 286 0.12 17.84 10.48
N ILE A 287 -0.52 18.21 9.37
CA ILE A 287 -1.15 17.29 8.41
C ILE A 287 -0.45 17.42 7.06
N GLY A 288 -0.73 16.51 6.11
CA GLY A 288 -0.01 16.43 4.83
C GLY A 288 0.14 17.74 4.06
N LYS A 289 -0.87 18.63 4.05
CA LYS A 289 -0.74 19.93 3.37
C LYS A 289 0.38 20.80 3.96
N HIS A 290 0.56 20.78 5.29
CA HIS A 290 1.62 21.52 5.97
C HIS A 290 2.98 20.92 5.66
N PHE A 291 3.10 19.59 5.69
CA PHE A 291 4.36 18.92 5.32
C PHE A 291 4.72 19.14 3.85
N LYS A 292 3.74 19.14 2.95
CA LYS A 292 3.97 19.46 1.53
C LYS A 292 4.51 20.89 1.35
N THR A 293 4.01 21.85 2.12
CA THR A 293 4.57 23.20 2.15
C THR A 293 6.00 23.20 2.72
N LEU A 294 6.23 22.54 3.86
CA LEU A 294 7.55 22.48 4.50
C LEU A 294 8.62 21.86 3.59
N ILE A 295 8.31 20.76 2.89
CA ILE A 295 9.25 20.15 1.93
C ILE A 295 9.71 21.17 0.87
N GLN A 296 8.81 22.02 0.40
CA GLN A 296 9.12 23.00 -0.66
C GLN A 296 9.87 24.23 -0.15
N THR A 297 9.67 24.65 1.10
CA THR A 297 10.11 25.98 1.57
C THR A 297 11.09 25.96 2.73
N MET A 298 11.12 24.88 3.52
CA MET A 298 11.85 24.85 4.80
C MET A 298 13.35 25.08 4.65
N ILE A 299 13.97 24.58 3.57
CA ILE A 299 15.41 24.72 3.33
C ILE A 299 15.88 26.18 3.33
N PHE A 300 15.03 27.11 2.88
CA PHE A 300 15.34 28.54 2.82
C PHE A 300 15.23 29.25 4.18
N HIS A 301 14.71 28.57 5.20
CA HIS A 301 14.34 29.15 6.48
C HIS A 301 15.00 28.45 7.68
N ILE A 302 16.03 27.64 7.45
CA ILE A 302 16.71 26.90 8.52
C ILE A 302 18.21 27.22 8.64
N TYR A 303 18.72 28.14 7.82
CA TYR A 303 20.10 28.58 7.91
C TYR A 303 20.40 29.15 9.32
N ASP A 304 21.55 28.80 9.90
CA ASP A 304 22.00 29.17 11.26
C ASP A 304 21.13 28.70 12.46
N ILE A 305 20.03 27.95 12.23
CA ILE A 305 19.20 27.41 13.33
C ILE A 305 19.23 25.88 13.43
N VAL A 306 19.96 25.20 12.54
CA VAL A 306 20.13 23.74 12.52
C VAL A 306 21.59 23.34 12.36
N THR A 307 21.92 22.08 12.63
CA THR A 307 23.26 21.52 12.37
C THR A 307 23.50 21.30 10.87
N ALA A 308 24.77 21.13 10.46
CA ALA A 308 25.13 20.82 9.07
C ALA A 308 24.46 19.53 8.55
N ASN A 309 24.35 18.50 9.40
CA ASN A 309 23.69 17.24 9.05
C ASN A 309 22.18 17.42 8.85
N GLN A 310 21.53 18.19 9.72
CA GLN A 310 20.12 18.53 9.58
C GLN A 310 19.85 19.35 8.32
N PHE A 311 20.71 20.33 8.03
CA PHE A 311 20.61 21.10 6.79
C PHE A 311 20.73 20.21 5.55
N ALA A 312 21.70 19.29 5.53
CA ALA A 312 21.87 18.32 4.45
C ALA A 312 20.65 17.40 4.29
N LEU A 313 20.06 16.92 5.40
CA LEU A 313 18.85 16.12 5.40
C LEU A 313 17.65 16.88 4.82
N VAL A 314 17.46 18.14 5.21
CA VAL A 314 16.37 18.97 4.68
C VAL A 314 16.59 19.30 3.21
N ARG A 315 17.84 19.53 2.78
CA ARG A 315 18.17 19.72 1.36
C ARG A 315 17.76 18.49 0.54
N ALA A 316 18.17 17.30 0.97
CA ALA A 316 17.80 16.05 0.29
C ALA A 316 16.27 15.84 0.25
N LEU A 317 15.57 16.17 1.34
CA LEU A 317 14.11 16.11 1.37
C LEU A 317 13.47 17.12 0.40
N GLY A 318 14.03 18.33 0.27
CA GLY A 318 13.60 19.35 -0.68
C GLY A 318 13.81 18.92 -2.13
N GLU A 319 14.96 18.31 -2.45
CA GLU A 319 15.29 17.74 -3.77
C GLU A 319 14.36 16.58 -4.15
N LEU A 320 13.95 15.76 -3.17
CA LEU A 320 12.96 14.69 -3.38
C LEU A 320 11.57 15.23 -3.78
N GLY A 321 11.21 16.45 -3.36
CA GLY A 321 9.91 17.05 -3.65
C GLY A 321 9.59 17.11 -5.15
N PRO A 322 10.37 17.81 -5.97
CA PRO A 322 10.21 17.85 -7.42
C PRO A 322 10.09 16.45 -8.05
N MET A 323 10.93 15.49 -7.66
CA MET A 323 10.92 14.12 -8.18
C MET A 323 9.60 13.37 -7.91
N LEU A 324 8.87 13.73 -6.86
CA LEU A 324 7.59 13.09 -6.50
C LEU A 324 6.36 13.75 -7.14
N TRP A 325 6.42 15.05 -7.43
CA TRP A 325 5.23 15.84 -7.82
C TRP A 325 5.31 16.45 -9.23
N LEU A 326 6.49 16.49 -9.86
CA LEU A 326 6.62 16.93 -11.24
C LEU A 326 6.60 15.70 -12.16
N PRO A 327 5.53 15.51 -12.95
CA PRO A 327 5.38 14.34 -13.81
C PRO A 327 6.11 14.50 -15.16
N VAL A 328 6.92 15.55 -15.34
CA VAL A 328 7.59 15.89 -16.59
C VAL A 328 9.08 15.99 -16.33
N ILE A 329 9.84 15.24 -17.12
CA ILE A 329 11.27 15.44 -17.31
C ILE A 329 11.37 16.26 -18.60
N ASP A 330 11.74 17.53 -18.50
CA ASP A 330 11.77 18.44 -19.66
C ASP A 330 12.83 18.04 -20.69
N ASP A 331 13.87 17.30 -20.26
CA ASP A 331 14.93 16.72 -21.10
C ASP A 331 15.17 15.25 -20.71
N MET A 332 14.70 14.31 -21.53
CA MET A 332 14.88 12.87 -21.27
C MET A 332 16.28 12.34 -21.63
N ASP A 333 17.13 13.17 -22.26
CA ASP A 333 18.48 12.81 -22.72
C ASP A 333 19.59 13.29 -21.75
N GLU A 334 19.25 14.01 -20.67
CA GLU A 334 20.13 14.32 -19.51
C GLU A 334 19.95 13.34 -18.34
#